data_AF-A0AAJ2NSV4-F1
#
_entry.id   AF-A0AAJ2NSV4-F1
#
_cell.length_a   1.000
_cell.length_b   1.000
_cell.length_c   1.000
_cell.angle_alpha   90.00
_cell.angle_beta   90.00
_cell.angle_gamma   90.00
#
_symmetry.space_group_name_H-M   'P 1'
#
loop_
_entity.id
_entity.type
_entity.pdbx_description
1 polymer ?
#
loop_
_entity_poly.entity_id
_entity_poly.type
_entity_poly.pdbx_seq_one_letter_code
_entity_poly.pdbx_strand_id
1 'polypeptide(L)' 'MKWIPQDVETYSNAKEYVDTAVVPLYSVTIGGGIKQSAAAAEFI' A
#
# COMPACT_ATOMS: atom_id res chain seq x y z
N MET A 1 6.27 2.34 10.11
CA MET A 1 4.79 2.23 10.10
C MET A 1 4.42 0.94 9.40
N LYS A 2 3.58 0.10 10.03
CA LYS A 2 3.01 -1.10 9.41
C LYS A 2 1.75 -0.65 8.69
N TRP A 3 1.78 -0.59 7.35
CA TRP A 3 0.64 -0.19 6.54
C TRP A 3 -0.32 -1.36 6.42
N ILE A 4 -1.58 -1.17 6.81
CA ILE A 4 -2.65 -2.15 6.64
C ILE A 4 -3.44 -1.87 5.36
N PRO A 5 -4.21 -2.84 4.83
CA PRO A 5 -4.97 -2.64 3.59
C PRO A 5 -5.89 -1.41 3.59
N GLN A 6 -6.44 -1.06 4.77
CA GLN A 6 -7.28 0.12 4.96
C GLN A 6 -6.50 1.44 4.80
N ASP A 7 -5.23 1.48 5.23
CA ASP A 7 -4.36 2.65 5.03
C ASP A 7 -4.05 2.86 3.55
N VAL A 8 -3.83 1.77 2.81
CA VAL A 8 -3.59 1.81 1.36
C VAL A 8 -4.83 2.33 0.62
N GLU A 9 -6.03 1.94 1.05
CA GLU A 9 -7.28 2.46 0.49
C GLU A 9 -7.45 3.95 0.76
N THR A 10 -7.17 4.38 1.99
CA THR A 10 -7.21 5.79 2.39
C THR A 10 -6.21 6.62 1.59
N TYR A 11 -4.98 6.14 1.47
CA TYR A 11 -3.95 6.77 0.62
C TYR A 11 -4.38 6.82 -0.84
N SER A 12 -4.96 5.76 -1.38
CA SER A 12 -5.38 5.73 -2.79
C SER A 12 -6.50 6.74 -3.08
N ASN A 13 -7.40 6.96 -2.12
CA ASN A 13 -8.50 7.93 -2.24
C ASN A 13 -8.03 9.38 -2.04
N ALA A 14 -6.99 9.60 -1.24
CA ALA A 14 -6.46 10.93 -0.93
C ALA A 14 -5.10 11.21 -1.59
N LYS A 15 -4.69 10.39 -2.57
CA LYS A 15 -3.37 10.44 -3.23
C LYS A 15 -3.00 11.83 -3.71
N GLU A 16 -3.99 12.58 -4.21
CA GLU A 16 -3.81 13.94 -4.73
C GLU A 16 -3.42 14.98 -3.67
N TYR A 17 -3.66 14.68 -2.39
CA TYR A 17 -3.30 15.53 -1.25
C TYR A 17 -2.01 15.08 -0.55
N VAL A 18 -1.34 14.03 -1.05
CA VAL A 18 -0.17 13.43 -0.42
C VAL A 18 1.06 13.59 -1.31
N ASP A 19 1.99 14.45 -0.91
CA ASP A 19 3.24 14.72 -1.64
C ASP A 19 4.34 13.67 -1.34
N THR A 20 3.94 12.41 -1.13
CA THR A 20 4.86 11.30 -0.87
C THR A 20 4.43 10.05 -1.65
N ALA A 21 5.42 9.36 -2.21
CA ALA A 21 5.20 8.12 -2.94
C ALA A 21 5.27 6.91 -2.01
N VAL A 22 4.30 6.01 -2.12
CA VAL A 22 4.32 4.71 -1.44
C VAL A 22 4.98 3.69 -2.36
N VAL A 23 6.14 3.18 -1.95
CA VAL A 23 6.93 2.22 -2.72
C VAL A 23 6.96 0.87 -1.99
N PRO A 24 6.44 -0.21 -2.59
CA PRO A 24 6.54 -1.56 -2.01
C PRO A 24 7.98 -2.04 -1.94
N LEU A 25 8.38 -2.62 -0.81
CA LEU A 25 9.71 -3.22 -0.60
C LEU A 25 9.79 -4.68 -1.09
N TYR A 26 8.65 -5.28 -1.44
CA TYR A 26 8.56 -6.63 -1.98
C TYR A 26 8.04 -6.58 -3.42
N SER A 27 8.46 -7.54 -4.25
CA SER A 27 7.98 -7.63 -5.63
C SER A 27 6.47 -7.83 -5.65
N VAL A 28 5.75 -6.80 -6.08
CA VAL A 28 4.35 -6.88 -6.47
C VAL A 28 4.25 -7.04 -7.97
N THR A 29 3.37 -7.92 -8.44
CA THR A 29 2.95 -7.92 -9.83
C THR A 29 2.37 -6.54 -10.15
N ILE A 30 2.94 -5.86 -11.16
CA ILE A 30 2.41 -4.58 -11.64
C ILE A 30 0.98 -4.85 -12.14
N GLY A 31 -0.01 -4.39 -11.37
CA GLY A 31 -1.43 -4.66 -11.61
C GLY A 31 -2.15 -5.41 -10.49
N GLY A 32 -1.43 -6.08 -9.58
CA GLY A 32 -1.97 -6.91 -8.50
C GLY A 32 -2.03 -6.28 -7.10
N GLY A 33 -1.51 -5.07 -6.93
CA GLY A 33 -1.93 -4.13 -5.86
C GLY A 33 -1.07 -4.06 -4.59
N ILE A 34 -0.83 -2.82 -4.13
CA ILE A 34 -0.21 -2.46 -2.84
C ILE A 34 -1.06 -2.97 -1.66
N LYS A 35 -2.39 -3.10 -1.84
CA LYS A 35 -3.31 -3.65 -0.83
C LYS A 35 -2.95 -5.09 -0.44
N GLN A 36 -2.62 -5.93 -1.41
CA GLN A 36 -2.23 -7.33 -1.20
C GLN A 36 -0.90 -7.42 -0.43
N SER A 37 0.04 -6.51 -0.70
CA SER A 37 1.29 -6.42 0.07
C SER A 37 1.08 -5.97 1.50
N ALA A 38 0.19 -4.99 1.71
CA ALA A 38 -0.16 -4.54 3.06
C ALA A 38 -0.81 -5.69 3.86
N ALA A 39 -1.70 -6.47 3.24
CA ALA A 39 -2.28 -7.66 3.86
C ALA A 39 -1.22 -8.72 4.19
N ALA A 40 -0.29 -9.02 3.27
CA ALA A 40 0.78 -9.98 3.51
C ALA A 40 1.73 -9.56 4.64
N ALA A 41 2.05 -8.27 4.74
CA ALA A 41 2.85 -7.71 5.82
C ALA A 41 2.13 -7.74 7.18
N GLU A 42 0.80 -7.87 7.18
CA GLU A 42 0.02 -7.97 8.41
C GLU A 42 0.29 -9.28 9.16
N PHE A 43 0.54 -10.37 8.41
CA PHE A 43 0.78 -11.73 8.93
C PHE A 43 2.27 -12.07 9.17
N ILE A 44 3.18 -11.10 9.00
CA ILE A 44 4.60 -11.14 9.42
C ILE A 44 4.75 -10.34 10.72
#